data_AF-A0A1Y0BQM8-F1
#
_entry.id   AF-A0A1Y0BQM8-F1
#
_cell.length_a   1.000
_cell.length_b   1.000
_cell.length_c   1.000
_cell.angle_alpha   90.00
_cell.angle_beta   90.00
_cell.angle_gamma   90.00
#
_symmetry.space_group_name_H-M   'P 1'
#
loop_
_entity.id
_entity.type
_entity.pdbx_description
1 polymer ?
#
loop_
_entity_poly.entity_id
_entity_poly.type
_entity_poly.pdbx_seq_one_letter_code
_entity_poly.pdbx_strand_id
1 'polypeptide(L)'
;MPFGQATIAGADSDSSSFLRRSIPALTIHGLTEDWPKILHSKNDQATKVNPLSVYLGYRLALALVLRLDNLPCKEFKDLDVSLN
;
A
#
# COMPACT_ATOMS: atom_id res chain seq x y z
N MET A 1 -10.68 13.57 -1.66
CA MET A 1 -10.14 12.26 -2.09
C MET A 1 -10.34 11.28 -0.95
N PRO A 2 -10.91 10.07 -1.15
CA PRO A 2 -11.19 9.12 -0.07
C PRO A 2 -9.94 8.33 0.40
N PHE A 3 -8.76 8.70 -0.10
CA PHE A 3 -7.49 8.06 0.22
C PHE A 3 -6.53 9.10 0.79
N GLY A 4 -5.66 8.67 1.70
CA GLY A 4 -4.62 9.48 2.30
C GLY A 4 -3.37 8.65 2.57
N GLN A 5 -2.25 9.32 2.76
CA GLN A 5 -1.05 8.68 3.25
C GLN A 5 -1.19 8.46 4.76
N ALA A 6 -0.84 7.27 5.22
CA ALA A 6 -0.81 6.93 6.63
C ALA A 6 0.45 6.12 6.95
N THR A 7 0.99 6.34 8.14
CA THR A 7 2.08 5.54 8.70
C THR A 7 1.52 4.83 9.93
N ILE A 8 1.63 3.50 9.96
CA ILE A 8 1.20 2.71 11.10
C ILE A 8 2.45 2.31 11.88
N ALA A 9 2.65 2.95 13.04
CA ALA A 9 3.76 2.63 13.92
C ALA A 9 3.68 1.18 14.41
N GLY A 10 4.79 0.45 14.35
CA GLY A 10 4.88 -0.94 14.79
C GLY A 10 4.22 -1.96 13.85
N ALA A 11 3.79 -1.56 12.64
CA ALA A 11 3.36 -2.47 11.59
C ALA A 11 4.43 -2.58 10.49
N ASP A 12 4.49 -3.73 9.84
CA ASP A 12 5.34 -4.00 8.68
C ASP A 12 4.53 -4.71 7.58
N SER A 13 5.05 -4.74 6.35
CA SER A 13 4.44 -5.41 5.21
C SER A 13 5.51 -5.90 4.24
N ASP A 14 5.14 -6.78 3.30
CA ASP A 14 6.11 -7.40 2.37
C ASP A 14 6.88 -6.39 1.52
N SER A 15 6.33 -5.18 1.31
CA SER A 15 7.00 -4.07 0.64
C SER A 15 8.32 -3.66 1.31
N SER A 16 8.48 -3.91 2.62
CA SER A 16 9.68 -3.52 3.36
C SER A 16 10.93 -4.24 2.86
N SER A 17 10.79 -5.47 2.34
CA SER A 17 11.90 -6.22 1.74
C SER A 17 12.44 -5.57 0.47
N PHE A 18 11.59 -4.91 -0.31
CA PHE A 18 11.95 -4.15 -1.51
C PHE A 18 12.62 -2.84 -1.14
N LEU A 19 12.04 -2.11 -0.19
CA LEU A 19 12.60 -0.86 0.31
C LEU A 19 14.02 -1.03 0.89
N ARG A 20 14.27 -2.14 1.61
CA ARG A 20 15.61 -2.50 2.12
C ARG A 20 16.65 -2.72 1.02
N ARG A 21 16.23 -2.93 -0.22
CA ARG A 21 17.08 -3.09 -1.40
C ARG A 21 17.02 -1.88 -2.33
N SER A 22 16.56 -0.74 -1.83
CA SER A 22 16.37 0.49 -2.61
C SER A 22 15.44 0.34 -3.81
N ILE A 23 14.55 -0.66 -3.78
CA ILE A 23 13.51 -0.81 -4.80
C ILE A 23 12.29 0.00 -4.33
N PRO A 24 11.81 0.97 -5.11
CA PRO A 24 10.61 1.74 -4.77
C PRO A 24 9.40 0.83 -4.58
N ALA A 25 8.76 0.93 -3.43
CA ALA A 25 7.59 0.12 -3.10
C ALA A 25 6.59 0.90 -2.26
N LEU A 26 5.32 0.51 -2.36
CA LEU A 26 4.20 1.09 -1.64
C LEU A 26 3.30 -0.03 -1.14
N THR A 27 2.82 0.09 0.10
CA THR A 27 1.74 -0.74 0.63
C THR A 27 0.46 0.05 0.67
N ILE A 28 -0.61 -0.53 0.14
CA ILE A 28 -1.98 -0.01 0.26
C ILE A 28 -2.66 -0.80 1.38
N HIS A 29 -3.20 -0.12 2.38
CA HIS A 29 -3.92 -0.77 3.48
C HIS A 29 -5.31 -0.16 3.68
N GLY A 30 -6.24 -0.99 4.14
CA GLY A 30 -7.58 -0.58 4.57
C GLY A 30 -7.73 -0.44 6.09
N LEU A 31 -6.62 -0.49 6.83
CA LEU A 31 -6.60 -0.43 8.29
C LEU A 31 -7.15 0.92 8.79
N THR A 32 -8.10 0.85 9.72
CA THR A 32 -8.70 2.00 10.43
C THR A 32 -7.94 2.28 11.72
N GLU A 33 -8.26 3.37 12.43
CA GLU A 33 -7.68 3.66 13.76
C GLU A 33 -7.86 2.52 14.79
N ASP A 34 -8.96 1.76 14.67
CA ASP A 34 -9.23 0.59 15.52
C ASP A 34 -8.47 -0.69 15.12
N TRP A 35 -7.56 -0.64 14.15
CA TRP A 35 -6.86 -1.83 13.65
C TRP A 35 -6.20 -2.68 14.74
N PRO A 36 -5.61 -2.16 15.83
CA PRO A 36 -4.97 -3.01 16.84
C PRO A 36 -5.95 -3.90 17.62
N LYS A 37 -7.24 -3.52 17.64
CA LYS A 37 -8.31 -4.31 18.29
C LYS A 37 -8.88 -5.38 17.37
N ILE A 38 -8.63 -5.27 16.07
CA ILE A 38 -9.20 -6.12 15.02
C ILE A 38 -8.15 -7.09 14.51
N LEU A 39 -7.02 -6.58 14.02
CA LEU A 39 -5.96 -7.36 13.39
C LEU A 39 -5.39 -8.38 14.37
N HIS A 40 -5.14 -9.60 13.86
CA HIS A 40 -4.62 -10.74 14.65
C HIS A 40 -5.47 -11.10 15.88
N SER A 41 -6.78 -10.82 15.83
CA SER A 41 -7.71 -11.19 16.89
C SER A 41 -8.91 -11.93 16.32
N LYS A 42 -9.72 -12.52 17.20
CA LYS A 42 -11.02 -13.10 16.83
C LYS A 42 -11.99 -12.09 16.22
N ASN A 43 -11.75 -10.78 16.35
CA ASN A 43 -12.60 -9.74 15.79
C ASN A 43 -12.35 -9.52 14.29
N ASP A 44 -11.29 -10.11 13.71
CA ASP A 44 -11.04 -10.09 12.26
C ASP A 44 -12.06 -10.98 11.54
N GLN A 45 -13.23 -10.40 11.27
CA GLN A 45 -14.41 -11.07 10.75
C GLN A 45 -14.98 -10.27 9.59
N ALA A 46 -15.66 -10.95 8.65
CA ALA A 46 -16.26 -10.32 7.49
C ALA A 46 -17.20 -9.14 7.83
N THR A 47 -17.86 -9.18 9.00
CA THR A 47 -18.73 -8.10 9.48
C THR A 47 -17.98 -6.80 9.82
N LYS A 48 -16.64 -6.84 9.96
CA LYS A 48 -15.79 -5.66 10.17
C LYS A 48 -15.22 -5.09 8.87
N VAL A 49 -15.47 -5.74 7.74
CA VAL A 49 -15.05 -5.24 6.42
C VAL A 49 -16.05 -4.20 5.93
N ASN A 50 -15.55 -3.06 5.46
CA ASN A 50 -16.36 -2.07 4.76
C ASN A 50 -16.31 -2.35 3.24
N PRO A 51 -17.40 -2.82 2.61
CA PRO A 51 -17.38 -3.22 1.19
C PRO A 51 -17.07 -2.05 0.24
N LEU A 52 -17.52 -0.84 0.57
CA LEU A 52 -17.23 0.35 -0.23
C LEU A 52 -15.74 0.67 -0.18
N SER A 53 -15.11 0.57 1.00
CA SER A 53 -13.66 0.76 1.15
C SER A 53 -12.87 -0.26 0.31
N VAL A 54 -13.30 -1.53 0.31
CA VAL A 54 -12.69 -2.59 -0.52
C VAL A 54 -12.79 -2.24 -2.01
N TYR A 55 -13.99 -1.91 -2.50
CA TYR A 55 -14.19 -1.52 -3.89
C TYR A 55 -13.31 -0.33 -4.30
N LEU A 56 -13.27 0.72 -3.46
CA LEU A 56 -12.44 1.89 -3.71
C LEU A 56 -10.95 1.56 -3.68
N GLY A 57 -10.50 0.69 -2.77
CA GLY A 57 -9.13 0.20 -2.71
C GLY A 57 -8.70 -0.54 -3.98
N TYR A 58 -9.55 -1.41 -4.52
CA TYR A 58 -9.30 -2.06 -5.81
C TYR A 58 -9.18 -1.06 -6.96
N ARG A 59 -10.04 -0.03 -7.00
CA ARG A 59 -9.94 1.00 -8.02
C ARG A 59 -8.66 1.82 -7.92
N LEU A 60 -8.22 2.13 -6.70
CA LEU A 60 -6.95 2.83 -6.48
C LEU A 60 -5.77 1.98 -6.95
N ALA A 61 -5.72 0.71 -6.55
CA ALA A 61 -4.68 -0.22 -6.97
C ALA A 61 -4.62 -0.35 -8.50
N LEU A 62 -5.78 -0.53 -9.15
CA LEU A 62 -5.88 -0.59 -10.60
C LEU A 62 -5.38 0.70 -11.27
N ALA A 63 -5.78 1.87 -10.76
CA ALA A 63 -5.33 3.16 -11.31
C ALA A 63 -3.81 3.34 -11.17
N LEU A 64 -3.21 2.88 -10.06
CA LEU A 64 -1.77 2.92 -9.85
C LEU A 64 -1.04 1.98 -10.81
N VAL A 65 -1.51 0.74 -10.98
CA VAL A 65 -0.92 -0.20 -11.93
C VAL A 65 -1.01 0.33 -13.35
N LEU A 66 -2.18 0.81 -13.77
CA LEU A 66 -2.35 1.43 -15.10
C LEU A 66 -1.42 2.63 -15.29
N ARG A 67 -1.23 3.45 -14.27
CA ARG A 67 -0.29 4.57 -14.35
C ARG A 67 1.13 4.06 -14.55
N LEU A 68 1.57 3.07 -13.77
CA LEU A 68 2.92 2.51 -13.87
C LEU A 68 3.17 1.84 -15.24
N ASP A 69 2.19 1.09 -15.75
CA ASP A 69 2.25 0.41 -17.04
C ASP A 69 2.37 1.38 -18.24
N ASN A 70 1.81 2.58 -18.10
CA ASN A 70 1.89 3.63 -19.11
C ASN A 70 3.11 4.55 -18.98
N LEU A 71 3.96 4.39 -17.95
CA LEU A 71 5.17 5.20 -17.82
C LEU A 71 6.30 4.64 -18.71
N PRO A 72 7.04 5.50 -19.42
CA PRO A 72 8.23 5.07 -20.14
C PRO A 72 9.26 4.43 -19.21
N CYS A 73 9.97 3.39 -19.66
CA CYS A 73 11.01 2.73 -18.86
C CYS A 73 12.11 3.67 -18.34
N LYS A 74 12.32 4.82 -18.99
CA LYS A 74 13.27 5.85 -18.57
C LYS A 74 12.91 6.43 -17.19
N GLU A 75 11.63 6.55 -16.87
CA GLU A 75 11.13 7.07 -15.59
C GLU A 75 11.50 6.20 -14.38
N PHE A 76 11.93 4.95 -14.62
CA PHE A 76 12.38 4.03 -13.57
C PHE A 76 13.91 3.93 -13.45
N LYS A 77 14.69 4.49 -14.38
CA LYS A 77 16.16 4.38 -14.40
C LYS A 77 16.87 5.41 -13.51
N ASP A 78 16.24 6.56 -13.26
CA ASP A 78 16.84 7.63 -12.45
C ASP A 78 16.76 7.36 -10.94
N LEU A 79 16.13 6.24 -10.52
CA LEU A 79 16.08 5.78 -9.13
C LEU A 79 17.33 4.98 -8.71
N ASP A 80 18.22 4.63 -9.65
CA ASP A 80 19.39 3.77 -9.42
C ASP A 80 20.73 4.54 -9.37
N VAL A 81 20.72 5.89 -9.48
CA VAL A 81 21.94 6.71 -9.65
C VAL A 81 22.33 7.51 -8.39
N SER A 82 21.74 7.23 -7.22
CA SER A 82 22.09 7.91 -5.96
C SER A 82 22.85 7.05 -4.95
N LEU A 83 23.46 5.95 -5.41
CA LEU A 83 24.36 5.11 -4.59
C LEU A 83 25.75 5.08 -5.23
N ASN A 84 26.43 6.23 -5.20
CA ASN A 84 27.89 6.33 -5.26
C ASN A 84 28.36 7.17 -4.07
#